data_AF-A0A7W4PD02-F1
#
_entry.id   AF-A0A7W4PD02-F1
#
_cell.length_a   1.000
_cell.length_b   1.000
_cell.length_c   1.000
_cell.angle_alpha   90.00
_cell.angle_beta   90.00
_cell.angle_gamma   90.00
#
_symmetry.space_group_name_H-M   'P 1'
#
loop_
_entity.id
_entity.type
_entity.pdbx_description
1 polymer ?
#
loop_
_entity_poly.entity_id
_entity_poly.type
_entity_poly.pdbx_seq_one_letter_code
_entity_poly.pdbx_strand_id
1 'polypeptide(L)'
;MSWQYSSSGGFRPATTADAVSSGYTFVDDDTYASLFEAQAKGARIQANASGAPEAIDGNGNVVDLSTVASTATYVQTVTVTLAQQAQAAMSIVNQQAALAAVMGQTFGPAMRAYVTALQVIVAGTDTTSAPLPAAPAAYTD
;
A
#
# COMPACT_ATOMS: atom_id res chain seq x y z
N MET A 1 -2.95 -30.21 16.33
CA MET A 1 -1.83 -30.07 17.31
C MET A 1 -2.06 -28.77 18.08
N SER A 2 -1.30 -28.42 19.11
CA SER A 2 -1.50 -27.14 19.80
C SER A 2 -0.20 -26.35 19.85
N TRP A 3 -0.32 -25.04 19.79
CA TRP A 3 0.81 -24.13 19.76
C TRP A 3 0.73 -23.14 20.92
N GLN A 4 1.88 -22.62 21.30
CA GLN A 4 1.99 -21.54 22.25
C GLN A 4 2.96 -20.50 21.69
N TYR A 5 2.62 -19.23 21.88
CA TYR A 5 3.38 -18.09 21.35
C TYR A 5 3.87 -17.19 22.47
N SER A 6 5.09 -16.67 22.34
CA SER A 6 5.60 -15.58 23.18
C SER A 6 6.30 -14.54 22.32
N SER A 7 6.15 -13.25 22.67
CA SER A 7 6.80 -12.15 21.96
C SER A 7 8.34 -12.24 21.95
N SER A 8 8.92 -12.88 22.96
CA SER A 8 10.38 -13.06 23.08
C SER A 8 10.89 -14.39 22.50
N GLY A 9 10.00 -15.39 22.35
CA GLY A 9 10.38 -16.78 22.03
C GLY A 9 9.72 -17.36 20.78
N GLY A 10 8.78 -16.66 20.15
CA GLY A 10 8.05 -17.12 18.98
C GLY A 10 7.11 -18.30 19.28
N PHE A 11 6.77 -19.06 18.23
CA PHE A 11 5.91 -20.23 18.31
C PHE A 11 6.68 -21.48 18.74
N ARG A 12 6.06 -22.27 19.59
CA ARG A 12 6.51 -23.63 19.92
C ARG A 12 5.32 -24.55 20.19
N PRO A 13 5.50 -25.87 20.11
CA PRO A 13 4.43 -26.81 20.43
C PRO A 13 3.97 -26.66 21.88
N ALA A 14 2.67 -26.85 22.10
CA ALA A 14 2.05 -27.03 23.40
C ALA A 14 1.44 -28.43 23.47
N THR A 15 1.55 -29.08 24.63
CA THR A 15 1.02 -30.43 24.83
C THR A 15 -0.51 -30.43 24.99
N THR A 16 -1.06 -29.40 25.65
CA THR A 16 -2.52 -29.15 25.80
C THR A 16 -2.78 -27.65 26.02
N ALA A 17 -4.05 -27.22 25.92
CA ALA A 17 -4.46 -25.84 26.21
C ALA A 17 -4.18 -25.42 27.66
N ASP A 18 -4.22 -26.36 28.59
CA ASP A 18 -3.94 -26.11 30.02
C ASP A 18 -2.43 -26.11 30.35
N ALA A 19 -1.57 -26.51 29.40
CA ALA A 19 -0.12 -26.63 29.59
C ALA A 19 0.67 -25.43 29.04
N VAL A 20 0.02 -24.29 28.83
CA VAL A 20 0.68 -23.06 28.38
C VAL A 20 1.64 -22.57 29.45
N SER A 21 2.91 -22.40 29.08
CA SER A 21 3.91 -21.93 30.05
C SER A 21 3.70 -20.46 30.39
N SER A 22 4.14 -20.06 31.59
CA SER A 22 4.14 -18.64 31.98
C SER A 22 4.83 -17.77 30.92
N GLY A 23 4.17 -16.67 30.52
CA GLY A 23 4.66 -15.76 29.48
C GLY A 23 4.39 -16.20 28.04
N TYR A 24 3.58 -17.26 27.87
CA TYR A 24 3.08 -17.70 26.58
C TYR A 24 1.55 -17.58 26.51
N THR A 25 1.04 -17.51 25.29
CA THR A 25 -0.39 -17.48 24.98
C THR A 25 -0.75 -18.73 24.18
N PHE A 26 -1.87 -19.36 24.49
CA PHE A 26 -2.39 -20.49 23.72
C PHE A 26 -2.73 -20.06 22.29
N VAL A 27 -2.41 -20.92 21.32
CA VAL A 27 -2.77 -20.76 19.92
C VAL A 27 -3.22 -22.12 19.40
N ASP A 28 -4.48 -22.21 18.97
CA ASP A 28 -4.98 -23.43 18.35
C ASP A 28 -4.36 -23.65 16.95
N ASP A 29 -4.53 -24.86 16.41
CA ASP A 29 -3.90 -25.27 15.15
C ASP A 29 -4.41 -24.46 13.95
N ASP A 30 -5.70 -24.12 13.93
CA ASP A 30 -6.34 -23.39 12.84
C ASP A 30 -5.84 -21.92 12.82
N THR A 31 -5.74 -21.31 14.00
CA THR A 31 -5.14 -19.99 14.19
C THR A 31 -3.67 -20.00 13.79
N TYR A 32 -2.90 -20.99 14.21
CA TYR A 32 -1.50 -21.14 13.81
C TYR A 32 -1.35 -21.27 12.29
N ALA A 33 -2.14 -22.15 11.66
CA ALA A 33 -2.12 -22.34 10.21
C ALA A 33 -2.49 -21.05 9.46
N SER A 34 -3.51 -20.34 9.92
CA SER A 34 -3.95 -19.07 9.32
C SER A 34 -2.89 -17.96 9.43
N LEU A 35 -2.20 -17.88 10.57
CA LEU A 35 -1.09 -16.93 10.76
C LEU A 35 0.07 -17.23 9.80
N PHE A 36 0.46 -18.50 9.65
CA PHE A 36 1.52 -18.89 8.73
C PHE A 36 1.14 -18.72 7.26
N GLU A 37 -0.13 -18.97 6.90
CA GLU A 37 -0.63 -18.69 5.56
C GLU A 37 -0.64 -17.18 5.27
N ALA A 38 -1.06 -16.36 6.23
CA ALA A 38 -1.00 -14.91 6.11
C ALA A 38 0.45 -14.44 5.90
N GLN A 39 1.40 -15.02 6.62
CA GLN A 39 2.83 -14.72 6.45
C GLN A 39 3.35 -15.12 5.06
N ALA A 40 2.97 -16.30 4.55
CA ALA A 40 3.30 -16.72 3.19
C ALA A 40 2.74 -15.77 2.12
N LYS A 41 1.64 -15.08 2.43
CA LYS A 41 0.98 -14.07 1.59
C LYS A 41 1.54 -12.65 1.79
N GLY A 42 2.55 -12.47 2.64
CA GLY A 42 3.27 -11.21 2.84
C GLY A 42 2.90 -10.42 4.10
N ALA A 43 2.05 -10.96 4.97
CA ALA A 43 1.79 -10.36 6.28
C ALA A 43 2.99 -10.57 7.23
N ARG A 44 3.11 -9.73 8.26
CA ARG A 44 4.06 -9.94 9.37
C ARG A 44 3.32 -10.44 10.60
N ILE A 45 3.93 -11.33 11.38
CA ILE A 45 3.38 -11.77 12.66
C ILE A 45 4.00 -10.96 13.79
N GLN A 46 3.16 -10.38 14.64
CA GLN A 46 3.59 -9.55 15.77
C GLN A 46 2.74 -9.84 17.01
N ALA A 47 3.31 -9.67 18.20
CA ALA A 47 2.56 -9.70 19.43
C ALA A 47 1.68 -8.45 19.60
N ASN A 48 0.42 -8.65 19.95
CA ASN A 48 -0.51 -7.58 20.29
C ASN A 48 -0.29 -7.09 21.74
N ALA A 49 -1.12 -6.14 22.19
CA ALA A 49 -1.03 -5.59 23.55
C ALA A 49 -1.22 -6.64 24.66
N SER A 50 -1.89 -7.75 24.36
CA SER A 50 -2.11 -8.89 25.27
C SER A 50 -1.03 -9.96 25.15
N GLY A 51 -0.03 -9.79 24.27
CA GLY A 51 1.01 -10.77 24.01
C GLY A 51 0.58 -11.95 23.11
N ALA A 52 -0.62 -11.90 22.54
CA ALA A 52 -1.09 -12.89 21.56
C ALA A 52 -0.54 -12.55 20.15
N PRO A 53 -0.30 -13.54 19.28
CA PRO A 53 0.16 -13.28 17.93
C PRO A 53 -0.99 -12.76 17.06
N GLU A 54 -0.72 -11.72 16.29
CA GLU A 54 -1.61 -11.17 15.26
C GLU A 54 -0.84 -11.04 13.94
N ALA A 55 -1.53 -11.29 12.82
CA ALA A 55 -1.00 -10.99 11.49
C ALA A 55 -1.31 -9.53 11.14
N ILE A 56 -0.31 -8.81 10.65
CA ILE A 56 -0.42 -7.42 10.21
C ILE A 56 -0.08 -7.32 8.73
N ASP A 57 -0.93 -6.66 7.94
CA ASP A 57 -0.70 -6.44 6.51
C ASP A 57 0.44 -5.43 6.25
N GLY A 58 0.80 -5.25 4.99
CA GLY A 58 1.79 -4.26 4.55
C GLY A 58 1.37 -2.80 4.78
N ASN A 59 0.10 -2.54 5.06
CA ASN A 59 -0.42 -1.22 5.38
C ASN A 59 -0.43 -0.96 6.90
N GLY A 60 -0.17 -1.97 7.72
CA GLY A 60 -0.18 -1.89 9.18
C GLY A 60 -1.49 -2.27 9.85
N ASN A 61 -2.47 -2.80 9.11
CA ASN A 61 -3.76 -3.23 9.66
C ASN A 61 -3.71 -4.68 10.13
N VAL A 62 -4.46 -5.00 11.19
CA VAL A 62 -4.65 -6.38 11.64
C VAL A 62 -5.45 -7.15 10.59
N VAL A 63 -4.92 -8.31 10.20
CA VAL A 63 -5.54 -9.22 9.23
C VAL A 63 -6.60 -10.06 9.91
N ASP A 64 -7.80 -10.12 9.33
CA ASP A 64 -8.83 -11.08 9.72
C ASP A 64 -8.45 -12.49 9.26
N LEU A 65 -8.08 -13.34 10.23
CA LEU A 65 -7.62 -14.71 9.97
C LEU A 65 -8.67 -15.58 9.26
N SER A 66 -9.96 -15.29 9.42
CA SER A 66 -11.03 -16.06 8.77
C SER A 66 -11.07 -15.86 7.24
N THR A 67 -10.47 -14.77 6.75
CA THR A 67 -10.46 -14.41 5.32
C THR A 67 -9.16 -14.82 4.62
N VAL A 68 -8.15 -15.28 5.37
CA VAL A 68 -6.79 -15.52 4.84
C VAL A 68 -6.79 -16.45 3.65
N ALA A 69 -7.54 -17.56 3.69
CA ALA A 69 -7.64 -18.52 2.59
C ALA A 69 -8.10 -17.87 1.27
N SER A 70 -9.01 -16.89 1.34
CA SER A 70 -9.59 -16.20 0.19
C SER A 70 -8.80 -14.97 -0.28
N THR A 71 -7.96 -14.39 0.58
CA THR A 71 -7.17 -13.20 0.26
C THR A 71 -5.91 -13.59 -0.51
N ALA A 72 -5.63 -12.90 -1.61
CA ALA A 72 -4.51 -13.23 -2.50
C ALA A 72 -3.14 -12.78 -1.95
N THR A 73 -3.05 -11.58 -1.37
CA THR A 73 -1.80 -11.04 -0.81
C THR A 73 -2.04 -9.97 0.23
N TYR A 74 -1.09 -9.82 1.16
CA TYR A 74 -1.04 -8.80 2.20
C TYR A 74 0.11 -7.82 2.00
N VAL A 75 0.70 -7.74 0.80
CA VAL A 75 1.75 -6.76 0.51
C VAL A 75 1.20 -5.33 0.52
N GLN A 76 2.06 -4.38 0.87
CA GLN A 76 1.72 -2.96 0.78
C GLN A 76 1.43 -2.59 -0.68
N THR A 77 0.20 -2.20 -0.96
CA THR A 77 -0.14 -1.62 -2.26
C THR A 77 0.35 -0.18 -2.28
N VAL A 78 1.40 0.10 -3.05
CA VAL A 78 1.84 1.47 -3.30
C VAL A 78 0.82 2.12 -4.24
N THR A 79 -0.21 2.75 -3.68
CA THR A 79 -1.15 3.56 -4.45
C THR A 79 -0.45 4.86 -4.85
N VAL A 80 -0.10 4.98 -6.13
CA VAL A 80 0.43 6.25 -6.66
C VAL A 80 -0.68 7.28 -6.60
N THR A 81 -0.49 8.29 -5.75
CA THR A 81 -1.45 9.38 -5.57
C THR A 81 -1.64 10.17 -6.86
N LEU A 82 -2.81 10.77 -7.05
CA LEU A 82 -3.08 11.63 -8.21
C LEU A 82 -2.06 12.78 -8.31
N ALA A 83 -1.64 13.33 -7.16
CA ALA A 83 -0.58 14.33 -7.09
C ALA A 83 0.76 13.81 -7.62
N GLN A 84 1.16 12.58 -7.27
CA GLN A 84 2.38 11.97 -7.82
C GLN A 84 2.28 11.74 -9.33
N GLN A 85 1.12 11.32 -9.83
CA GLN A 85 0.87 11.19 -11.27
C GLN A 85 0.98 12.55 -11.99
N ALA A 86 0.41 13.60 -11.40
CA ALA A 86 0.48 14.96 -11.95
C ALA A 86 1.90 15.54 -11.92
N GLN A 87 2.69 15.23 -10.88
CA GLN A 87 4.11 15.60 -10.82
C GLN A 87 4.91 14.93 -11.95
N ALA A 88 4.67 13.63 -12.20
CA ALA A 88 5.30 12.93 -13.31
C ALA A 88 4.92 13.55 -14.66
N ALA A 89 3.64 13.89 -14.85
CA ALA A 89 3.16 14.59 -16.04
C ALA A 89 3.78 15.98 -16.19
N MET A 90 3.91 16.76 -15.12
CA MET A 90 4.59 18.07 -15.14
C MET A 90 6.05 17.97 -15.59
N SER A 91 6.76 16.89 -15.22
CA SER A 91 8.12 16.66 -15.71
C SER A 91 8.18 16.51 -17.24
N ILE A 92 7.18 15.84 -17.83
CA ILE A 92 7.05 15.68 -19.29
C ILE A 92 6.75 17.04 -19.94
N VAL A 93 5.82 17.82 -19.36
CA VAL A 93 5.50 19.18 -19.81
C VAL A 93 6.75 20.06 -19.83
N ASN A 94 7.56 20.02 -18.78
CA ASN A 94 8.77 20.85 -18.69
C ASN A 94 9.78 20.50 -19.79
N GLN A 95 9.94 19.21 -20.11
CA GLN A 95 10.78 18.78 -21.23
C GLN A 95 10.24 19.29 -22.56
N GLN A 96 8.93 19.22 -22.78
CA GLN A 96 8.29 19.75 -23.99
C GLN A 96 8.41 21.27 -24.09
N ALA A 97 8.30 21.99 -22.98
CA ALA A 97 8.46 23.44 -22.93
C ALA A 97 9.87 23.86 -23.33
N ALA A 98 10.89 23.12 -22.85
CA ALA A 98 12.28 23.36 -23.23
C ALA A 98 12.51 23.13 -24.73
N LEU A 99 11.93 22.07 -25.31
CA LEU A 99 12.01 21.80 -26.74
C LEU A 99 11.29 22.87 -27.58
N ALA A 100 10.08 23.26 -27.18
CA ALA A 100 9.33 24.31 -27.83
C ALA A 100 10.08 25.65 -27.81
N ALA A 101 10.70 26.00 -26.67
CA ALA A 101 11.51 27.20 -26.54
C ALA A 101 12.73 27.20 -27.48
N VAL A 102 13.41 26.05 -27.63
CA VAL A 102 14.51 25.90 -28.59
C VAL A 102 14.03 26.08 -30.05
N MET A 103 12.80 25.67 -30.34
CA MET A 103 12.18 25.82 -31.66
C MET A 103 11.50 27.19 -31.88
N GLY A 104 11.54 28.11 -30.89
CA GLY A 104 10.83 29.38 -30.94
C GLY A 104 9.30 29.26 -30.90
N GLN A 105 8.79 28.10 -30.49
CA GLN A 105 7.37 27.81 -30.36
C GLN A 105 6.90 28.05 -28.92
N THR A 106 5.61 28.36 -28.77
CA THR A 106 4.98 28.54 -27.45
C THR A 106 3.82 27.56 -27.30
N PHE A 107 3.48 27.24 -26.06
CA PHE A 107 2.35 26.37 -25.76
C PHE A 107 1.04 27.02 -26.16
N GLY A 108 0.25 26.27 -26.94
CA GLY A 108 -1.11 26.63 -27.33
C GLY A 108 -2.08 26.62 -26.14
N PRO A 109 -3.28 27.21 -26.29
CA PRO A 109 -4.29 27.29 -25.24
C PRO A 109 -4.61 25.94 -24.57
N ALA A 110 -4.68 24.85 -25.33
CA ALA A 110 -5.00 23.53 -24.80
C ALA A 110 -3.91 23.02 -23.84
N MET A 111 -2.63 23.22 -24.20
CA MET A 111 -1.51 22.83 -23.36
C MET A 111 -1.45 23.67 -22.09
N ARG A 112 -1.71 24.98 -22.18
CA ARG A 112 -1.77 25.85 -20.99
C ARG A 112 -2.87 25.40 -20.02
N ALA A 113 -4.06 25.06 -20.52
CA ALA A 113 -5.15 24.54 -19.69
C ALA A 113 -4.76 23.22 -19.00
N TYR A 114 -4.09 22.32 -19.72
CA TYR A 114 -3.56 21.08 -19.18
C TYR A 114 -2.54 21.33 -18.05
N VAL A 115 -1.57 22.23 -18.25
CA VAL A 115 -0.58 22.59 -17.22
C VAL A 115 -1.26 23.18 -15.98
N THR A 116 -2.24 24.06 -16.15
CA THR A 116 -3.01 24.61 -15.02
C THR A 116 -3.74 23.51 -14.25
N ALA A 117 -4.37 22.55 -14.94
CA ALA A 117 -5.03 21.42 -14.29
C ALA A 117 -4.05 20.56 -13.49
N LEU A 118 -2.86 20.27 -14.04
CA LEU A 118 -1.81 19.57 -13.31
C LEU A 118 -1.36 20.34 -12.06
N GLN A 119 -1.18 21.66 -12.16
CA GLN A 119 -0.79 22.49 -11.01
C GLN A 119 -1.82 22.47 -9.88
N VAL A 120 -3.12 22.52 -10.22
CA VAL A 120 -4.23 22.42 -9.25
C VAL A 120 -4.23 21.05 -8.56
N ILE A 121 -3.95 19.97 -9.29
CA ILE A 121 -3.86 18.62 -8.73
C ILE A 121 -2.62 18.48 -7.82
N VAL A 122 -1.46 18.98 -8.25
CA VAL A 122 -0.22 18.96 -7.45
C VAL A 122 -0.36 19.78 -6.17
N ALA A 123 -1.08 20.90 -6.21
CA ALA A 123 -1.36 21.74 -5.05
C ALA A 123 -2.30 21.08 -4.01
N GLY A 124 -2.85 19.90 -4.30
CA GLY A 124 -3.70 19.15 -3.36
C GLY A 124 -5.12 19.70 -3.23
N THR A 125 -5.52 20.64 -4.10
CA THR A 125 -6.88 21.18 -4.13
C THR A 125 -7.88 20.24 -4.82
N ASP A 126 -7.41 19.18 -5.45
CA ASP A 126 -8.23 18.15 -6.07
C ASP A 126 -7.88 16.76 -5.50
N THR A 127 -8.65 16.33 -4.50
CA THR A 127 -8.50 15.03 -3.83
C THR A 127 -9.57 14.02 -4.26
N THR A 128 -10.44 14.40 -5.21
CA THR A 128 -11.64 13.63 -5.59
C THR A 128 -11.69 13.28 -7.07
N SER A 129 -10.93 13.95 -7.94
CA SER A 129 -10.97 13.66 -9.38
C SER A 129 -10.26 12.37 -9.74
N ALA A 130 -11.03 11.44 -10.30
CA ALA A 130 -10.52 10.40 -11.18
C ALA A 130 -11.08 10.69 -12.58
N PRO A 131 -10.28 10.69 -13.67
CA PRO A 131 -8.82 10.46 -13.80
C PRO A 131 -7.99 11.74 -14.01
N LEU A 132 -6.65 11.59 -14.06
CA LEU A 132 -5.72 12.64 -14.51
C LEU A 132 -6.16 13.17 -15.89
N PRO A 133 -6.13 14.50 -16.14
CA PRO A 133 -6.43 15.06 -17.45
C PRO A 133 -5.58 14.40 -18.55
N ALA A 134 -6.17 14.14 -19.72
CA ALA A 134 -5.42 13.65 -20.86
C ALA A 134 -4.51 14.74 -21.43
N ALA A 135 -3.27 14.40 -21.76
CA ALA A 135 -2.37 15.31 -22.43
C ALA A 135 -2.88 15.65 -23.85
N PRO A 136 -2.78 16.92 -24.30
CA PRO A 136 -3.10 17.29 -25.67
C PRO A 136 -2.20 16.54 -26.68
N ALA A 137 -2.75 16.19 -27.85
CA ALA A 137 -2.00 15.53 -28.91
C ALA A 137 -1.01 16.47 -29.64
N ALA A 138 -1.22 17.80 -29.55
CA ALA A 138 -0.40 18.82 -30.16
C ALA A 138 -0.05 19.93 -29.15
N TYR A 139 1.20 20.39 -29.18
CA TYR A 139 1.72 21.39 -28.24
C TYR A 139 1.36 22.84 -28.60
N THR A 140 0.99 23.08 -29.86
CA THR A 140 0.79 24.42 -30.45
C THR A 140 -0.65 24.73 -30.85
N ASP A 141 -1.60 23.84 -30.56
CA ASP A 141 -3.01 24.04 -30.91
C ASP A 141 -3.68 25.09 -30.01
#